data_AF-A0A968UPF9-F1
#
_entry.id   AF-A0A968UPF9-F1
#
_cell.length_a   1.000
_cell.length_b   1.000
_cell.length_c   1.000
_cell.angle_alpha   90.00
_cell.angle_beta   90.00
_cell.angle_gamma   90.00
#
_symmetry.space_group_name_H-M   'P 1'
#
loop_
_entity.id
_entity.type
_entity.pdbx_description
1 polymer ?
#
loop_
_entity_poly.entity_id
_entity_poly.type
_entity_poly.pdbx_seq_one_letter_code
_entity_poly.pdbx_strand_id
1 'polypeptide(L)'
;MAEREACENKLKQQHRQLQKIKERERSMPKPFRPETRSRYKWSVTIYAGSEGVGFYTECISPKGAILRTEICNDKGSAWQQGYNLVDRAIQEELTNRYNTIAIPLTLALLYVSGWDEEYELGHQSCLRVRRAWKGHDFQIMNLLTERGWLEEQRNPKQIKSVVLTPKGIKQARHILKNLNLEGIEEFFQTYDNCDDLIDELEQEKEQLSDE
;
A
#
# COMPACT_ATOMS: atom_id res chain seq x y z
N MET A 1 63.00 -48.90 -29.80
CA MET A 1 62.75 -48.76 -28.34
C MET A 1 62.27 -47.34 -28.00
N ALA A 2 62.97 -46.29 -28.43
CA ALA A 2 62.61 -44.89 -28.15
C ALA A 2 61.17 -44.48 -28.53
N GLU A 3 60.62 -44.98 -29.66
CA GLU A 3 59.26 -44.61 -30.09
C GLU A 3 58.16 -45.18 -29.20
N ARG A 4 58.35 -46.38 -28.63
CA ARG A 4 57.39 -46.98 -27.69
C ARG A 4 57.39 -46.21 -26.37
N GLU A 5 58.57 -45.81 -25.90
CA GLU A 5 58.76 -45.03 -24.68
C GLU A 5 58.14 -43.63 -24.79
N ALA A 6 58.30 -42.98 -25.95
CA ALA A 6 57.67 -41.69 -26.26
C ALA A 6 56.15 -41.78 -26.29
N CYS A 7 55.59 -42.86 -26.86
CA CYS A 7 54.15 -43.10 -26.90
C CYS A 7 53.56 -43.30 -25.49
N GLU A 8 54.23 -44.10 -24.67
CA GLU A 8 53.80 -44.39 -23.29
C GLU A 8 53.85 -43.13 -22.41
N ASN A 9 54.87 -42.29 -22.57
CA ASN A 9 54.99 -41.02 -21.88
C ASN A 9 53.88 -40.03 -22.27
N LYS A 10 53.50 -39.99 -23.56
CA LYS A 10 52.41 -39.15 -24.05
C LYS A 10 51.05 -39.59 -23.48
N LEU A 11 50.82 -40.90 -23.40
CA LEU A 11 49.61 -41.48 -22.80
C LEU A 11 49.51 -41.16 -21.30
N LYS A 12 50.62 -41.28 -20.55
CA LYS A 12 50.70 -40.92 -19.13
C LYS A 12 50.44 -39.42 -18.91
N GLN A 13 50.93 -38.55 -19.79
CA GLN A 13 50.66 -37.12 -19.74
C GLN A 13 49.17 -36.80 -19.96
N GLN A 14 48.53 -37.41 -20.96
CA GLN A 14 47.09 -37.24 -21.21
C GLN A 14 46.25 -37.73 -20.03
N HIS A 15 46.61 -38.87 -19.44
CA HIS A 15 45.90 -39.40 -18.28
C HIS A 15 46.00 -38.48 -17.06
N ARG A 16 47.18 -37.90 -16.81
CA ARG A 16 47.38 -36.88 -15.75
C ARG A 16 46.56 -35.61 -16.01
N GLN A 17 46.46 -35.16 -17.25
CA GLN A 17 45.64 -34.00 -17.61
C GLN A 17 44.14 -34.28 -17.38
N LEU A 18 43.65 -35.45 -17.80
CA LEU A 18 42.27 -35.88 -17.57
C LEU A 18 41.93 -36.02 -16.09
N GLN A 19 42.85 -36.52 -15.26
CA GLN A 19 42.66 -36.59 -13.81
C GLN A 19 42.57 -35.19 -13.19
N LYS A 20 43.45 -34.26 -13.58
CA LYS A 20 43.37 -32.85 -13.13
C LYS A 20 42.06 -32.18 -13.54
N ILE A 21 41.56 -32.44 -14.75
CA ILE A 21 40.27 -31.90 -15.21
C ILE A 21 39.13 -32.47 -14.35
N LYS A 22 39.10 -33.79 -14.13
CA LYS A 22 38.07 -34.43 -13.30
C LYS A 22 38.11 -33.98 -11.83
N GLU A 23 39.29 -33.74 -11.27
CA GLU A 23 39.45 -33.18 -9.93
C GLU A 23 38.95 -31.74 -9.86
N ARG A 24 39.25 -30.93 -10.89
CA ARG A 24 38.77 -29.55 -11.00
C ARG A 24 37.25 -29.48 -11.17
N GLU A 25 36.67 -30.40 -11.94
CA GLU A 25 35.21 -30.54 -12.08
C GLU A 25 34.55 -31.02 -10.80
N ARG A 26 35.19 -31.92 -10.04
CA ARG A 26 34.71 -32.36 -8.71
C ARG A 26 34.83 -31.28 -7.64
N SER A 27 35.81 -30.39 -7.75
CA SER A 27 35.99 -29.24 -6.85
C SER A 27 35.09 -28.06 -7.20
N MET A 28 34.44 -28.07 -8.37
CA MET A 28 33.48 -27.01 -8.72
C MET A 28 32.24 -27.15 -7.83
N PRO A 29 31.79 -26.07 -7.16
CA PRO A 29 30.56 -26.10 -6.40
C PRO A 29 29.42 -26.47 -7.33
N LYS A 30 28.59 -27.44 -6.92
CA LYS A 30 27.40 -27.82 -7.69
C LYS A 30 26.56 -26.56 -7.95
N PRO A 31 26.02 -26.38 -9.18
CA PRO A 31 25.18 -25.23 -9.46
C PRO A 31 24.01 -25.22 -8.48
N PHE A 32 23.80 -24.07 -7.83
CA PHE A 32 22.70 -23.90 -6.89
C PHE A 32 21.38 -24.14 -7.63
N ARG A 33 20.52 -25.00 -7.07
CA ARG A 33 19.18 -25.25 -7.60
C ARG A 33 18.20 -24.33 -6.87
N PRO A 34 17.37 -23.56 -7.59
CA PRO A 34 16.34 -22.75 -6.96
C PRO A 34 15.45 -23.59 -6.04
N GLU A 35 15.10 -23.02 -4.89
CA GLU A 35 14.23 -23.66 -3.91
C GLU A 35 12.99 -22.82 -3.71
N THR A 36 11.83 -23.46 -3.82
CA THR A 36 10.53 -22.79 -3.68
C THR A 36 9.82 -23.24 -2.41
N ARG A 37 9.23 -22.29 -1.69
CA ARG A 37 8.36 -22.52 -0.54
C ARG A 37 7.09 -21.70 -0.69
N SER A 38 6.00 -22.19 -0.10
CA SER A 38 4.75 -21.44 -0.07
C SER A 38 4.55 -20.69 1.24
N ARG A 39 4.04 -19.46 1.15
CA ARG A 39 3.63 -18.64 2.31
C ARG A 39 2.34 -17.91 1.94
N TYR A 40 1.24 -18.15 2.66
CA TYR A 40 -0.06 -17.55 2.37
C TYR A 40 -0.50 -17.66 0.89
N LYS A 41 -0.28 -18.82 0.26
CA LYS A 41 -0.51 -19.08 -1.18
C LYS A 41 0.40 -18.31 -2.15
N TRP A 42 1.33 -17.49 -1.67
CA TRP A 42 2.43 -16.98 -2.47
C TRP A 42 3.45 -18.09 -2.70
N SER A 43 4.11 -18.04 -3.85
CA SER A 43 5.29 -18.85 -4.16
C SER A 43 6.53 -18.00 -3.91
N VAL A 44 7.40 -18.41 -3.00
CA VAL A 44 8.66 -17.73 -2.70
C VAL A 44 9.80 -18.62 -3.15
N THR A 45 10.54 -18.19 -4.15
CA THR A 45 11.64 -18.95 -4.75
C THR A 45 12.96 -18.24 -4.52
N ILE A 46 13.94 -18.93 -3.93
CA ILE A 46 15.30 -18.43 -3.83
C ILE A 46 16.08 -18.76 -5.09
N TYR A 47 16.84 -17.78 -5.55
CA TYR A 47 17.83 -17.91 -6.59
C TYR A 47 19.21 -17.53 -6.05
N ALA A 48 20.27 -18.09 -6.64
CA ALA A 48 21.62 -17.58 -6.49
C ALA A 48 21.83 -16.41 -7.47
N GLY A 49 22.57 -15.39 -7.05
CA GLY A 49 22.96 -14.28 -7.91
C GLY A 49 23.86 -14.73 -9.07
N SER A 50 23.97 -13.89 -10.09
CA SER A 50 24.91 -14.12 -11.20
C SER A 50 26.33 -14.32 -10.67
N GLU A 51 27.05 -15.30 -11.22
CA GLU A 51 28.41 -15.69 -10.81
C GLU A 51 28.52 -16.23 -9.36
N GLY A 52 27.40 -16.59 -8.74
CA GLY A 52 27.38 -17.15 -7.37
C GLY A 52 27.53 -16.09 -6.28
N VAL A 53 27.39 -14.81 -6.62
CA VAL A 53 27.43 -13.71 -5.67
C VAL A 53 26.06 -13.54 -5.02
N GLY A 54 25.92 -14.15 -3.83
CA GLY A 54 24.74 -13.99 -2.97
C GLY A 54 23.47 -14.71 -3.44
N PHE A 55 22.37 -14.40 -2.78
CA PHE A 55 21.05 -14.97 -2.95
C PHE A 55 19.99 -13.87 -2.99
N TYR A 56 18.93 -14.08 -3.77
CA TYR A 56 17.74 -13.22 -3.74
C TYR A 56 16.48 -14.08 -3.79
N THR A 57 15.34 -13.49 -3.46
CA THR A 57 14.05 -14.15 -3.58
C THR A 57 13.19 -13.49 -4.64
N GLU A 58 12.45 -14.34 -5.37
CA GLU A 58 11.29 -13.93 -6.16
C GLU A 58 10.03 -14.45 -5.48
N CYS A 59 9.10 -13.55 -5.20
CA CYS A 59 7.83 -13.83 -4.56
C CYS A 59 6.71 -13.61 -5.58
N ILE A 60 5.97 -14.65 -5.91
CA ILE A 60 4.87 -14.63 -6.87
C ILE A 60 3.55 -14.73 -6.12
N SER A 61 2.68 -13.74 -6.31
CA SER A 61 1.37 -13.67 -5.68
C SER A 61 0.37 -14.63 -6.33
N PRO A 62 -0.74 -14.98 -5.64
CA PRO A 62 -1.82 -15.75 -6.24
C PRO A 62 -2.45 -15.10 -7.49
N LYS A 63 -2.27 -13.79 -7.65
CA LYS A 63 -2.77 -13.01 -8.79
C LYS A 63 -1.69 -12.83 -9.89
N GLY A 64 -0.51 -13.43 -9.73
CA GLY A 64 0.60 -13.35 -10.68
C GLY A 64 1.50 -12.12 -10.54
N ALA A 65 1.34 -11.32 -9.48
CA ALA A 65 2.26 -10.21 -9.22
C ALA A 65 3.61 -10.75 -8.75
N ILE A 66 4.71 -10.20 -9.27
CA ILE A 66 6.07 -10.65 -8.96
C ILE A 66 6.79 -9.57 -8.17
N LEU A 67 7.30 -9.93 -7.00
CA LEU A 67 8.14 -9.08 -6.16
C LEU A 67 9.52 -9.71 -6.01
N ARG A 68 10.58 -8.90 -5.97
CA ARG A 68 11.95 -9.38 -5.81
C ARG A 68 12.63 -8.66 -4.67
N THR A 69 13.45 -9.39 -3.91
CA THR A 69 14.32 -8.80 -2.90
C THR A 69 15.66 -8.38 -3.50
N GLU A 70 16.38 -7.58 -2.73
CA GLU A 70 17.80 -7.34 -2.99
C GLU A 70 18.61 -8.63 -2.80
N ILE A 71 19.84 -8.61 -3.33
CA ILE A 71 20.79 -9.71 -3.17
C ILE A 71 21.41 -9.63 -1.76
N CYS A 72 21.48 -10.75 -1.07
CA CYS A 72 22.14 -10.87 0.23
C CYS A 72 23.14 -12.02 0.26
N ASN A 73 24.03 -12.01 1.25
CA ASN A 73 25.19 -12.92 1.27
C ASN A 73 24.85 -14.38 1.60
N ASP A 74 23.73 -14.61 2.28
CA ASP A 74 23.33 -15.95 2.70
C ASP A 74 21.86 -16.25 2.40
N LYS A 75 21.57 -17.55 2.28
CA LYS A 75 20.26 -18.08 1.94
C LYS A 75 19.20 -17.82 3.03
N GLY A 76 19.61 -17.79 4.30
CA GLY A 76 18.70 -17.55 5.42
C GLY A 76 18.15 -16.12 5.37
N SER A 77 19.04 -15.15 5.16
CA SER A 77 18.67 -13.75 4.93
C SER A 77 17.76 -13.59 3.72
N ALA A 78 18.03 -14.28 2.61
CA ALA A 78 17.18 -14.21 1.42
C ALA A 78 15.76 -14.70 1.73
N TRP A 79 15.62 -15.84 2.42
CA TRP A 79 14.30 -16.33 2.86
C TRP A 79 13.59 -15.31 3.75
N GLN A 80 14.29 -14.74 4.73
CA GLN A 80 13.69 -13.78 5.65
C GLN A 80 13.22 -12.52 4.92
N GLN A 81 14.04 -11.99 3.99
CA GLN A 81 13.65 -10.84 3.18
C GLN A 81 12.43 -11.16 2.32
N GLY A 82 12.39 -12.32 1.67
CA GLY A 82 11.25 -12.74 0.85
C GLY A 82 9.97 -12.88 1.66
N TYR A 83 10.04 -13.49 2.85
CA TYR A 83 8.90 -13.58 3.76
C TYR A 83 8.43 -12.22 4.25
N ASN A 84 9.35 -11.34 4.65
CA ASN A 84 9.00 -9.96 5.05
C ASN A 84 8.37 -9.18 3.89
N LEU A 85 8.78 -9.43 2.65
CA LEU A 85 8.21 -8.80 1.47
C LEU A 85 6.77 -9.28 1.22
N VAL A 86 6.53 -10.60 1.32
CA VAL A 86 5.18 -11.19 1.23
C VAL A 86 4.27 -10.66 2.34
N ASP A 87 4.75 -10.65 3.59
CA ASP A 87 3.95 -10.19 4.73
C ASP A 87 3.55 -8.72 4.56
N ARG A 88 4.49 -7.86 4.13
CA ARG A 88 4.19 -6.44 3.83
C ARG A 88 3.15 -6.29 2.71
N ALA A 89 3.31 -7.02 1.61
CA ALA A 89 2.37 -6.96 0.49
C ALA A 89 0.96 -7.40 0.90
N ILE A 90 0.84 -8.44 1.75
CA ILE A 90 -0.44 -8.89 2.29
C ILE A 90 -1.05 -7.83 3.21
N GLN A 91 -0.25 -7.26 4.13
CA GLN A 91 -0.74 -6.21 5.02
C GLN A 91 -1.19 -4.97 4.27
N GLU A 92 -0.48 -4.58 3.22
CA GLU A 92 -0.86 -3.48 2.34
C GLU A 92 -2.18 -3.78 1.62
N GLU A 93 -2.34 -4.99 1.06
CA GLU A 93 -3.60 -5.39 0.43
C GLU A 93 -4.77 -5.37 1.41
N LEU A 94 -4.58 -5.89 2.64
CA LEU A 94 -5.60 -5.87 3.69
C LEU A 94 -5.96 -4.44 4.11
N THR A 95 -4.95 -3.60 4.31
CA THR A 95 -5.13 -2.18 4.67
C THR A 95 -5.89 -1.45 3.56
N ASN A 96 -5.54 -1.68 2.30
CA ASN A 96 -6.24 -1.09 1.17
C ASN A 96 -7.71 -1.53 1.11
N ARG A 97 -8.00 -2.82 1.28
CA ARG A 97 -9.39 -3.34 1.33
C ARG A 97 -10.19 -2.73 2.48
N TYR A 98 -9.59 -2.65 3.66
CA TYR A 98 -10.20 -1.99 4.81
C TYR A 98 -10.51 -0.53 4.52
N ASN A 99 -9.53 0.23 4.02
CA ASN A 99 -9.67 1.65 3.69
C ASN A 99 -10.73 1.90 2.61
N THR A 100 -10.88 1.02 1.62
CA THR A 100 -11.94 1.12 0.59
C THR A 100 -13.34 1.17 1.21
N ILE A 101 -13.55 0.50 2.35
CA ILE A 101 -14.85 0.42 3.03
C ILE A 101 -14.93 1.43 4.18
N ALA A 102 -13.92 1.48 5.03
CA ALA A 102 -13.91 2.25 6.26
C ALA A 102 -13.94 3.76 6.00
N ILE A 103 -13.23 4.24 4.98
CA ILE A 103 -13.20 5.67 4.64
C ILE A 103 -14.59 6.21 4.27
N PRO A 104 -15.29 5.68 3.24
CA PRO A 104 -16.59 6.21 2.86
C PRO A 104 -17.63 6.04 3.97
N LEU A 105 -17.62 4.91 4.68
CA LEU A 105 -18.55 4.67 5.78
C LEU A 105 -18.33 5.66 6.94
N THR A 106 -17.07 5.93 7.29
CA THR A 106 -16.75 6.89 8.36
C THR A 106 -17.20 8.30 7.98
N LEU A 107 -16.94 8.73 6.74
CA LEU A 107 -17.40 10.05 6.27
C LEU A 107 -18.93 10.17 6.32
N ALA A 108 -19.64 9.15 5.86
CA ALA A 108 -21.11 9.12 5.90
C ALA A 108 -21.63 9.19 7.35
N LEU A 109 -21.04 8.41 8.27
CA LEU A 109 -21.42 8.43 9.68
C LEU A 109 -21.15 9.78 10.35
N LEU A 110 -20.00 10.41 10.07
CA LEU A 110 -19.69 11.76 10.55
C LEU A 110 -20.73 12.77 10.07
N TYR A 111 -21.15 12.71 8.80
CA TYR A 111 -22.18 13.59 8.27
C TYR A 111 -23.54 13.36 8.95
N VAL A 112 -24.01 12.11 9.03
CA VAL A 112 -25.33 11.77 9.57
C VAL A 112 -25.43 12.07 11.07
N SER A 113 -24.39 11.74 11.83
CA SER A 113 -24.33 11.98 13.29
C SER A 113 -23.92 13.40 13.66
N GLY A 114 -23.53 14.20 12.68
CA GLY A 114 -23.08 15.57 12.87
C GLY A 114 -24.23 16.51 13.23
N TRP A 115 -23.85 17.71 13.65
CA TRP A 115 -24.73 18.83 13.90
C TRP A 115 -24.21 20.05 13.19
N ASP A 116 -25.11 21.00 12.91
CA ASP A 116 -24.72 22.26 12.32
C ASP A 116 -24.37 23.26 13.43
N GLU A 117 -23.32 24.04 13.20
CA GLU A 117 -22.90 25.12 14.08
C GLU A 117 -22.81 26.39 13.25
N GLU A 118 -23.47 27.45 13.72
CA GLU A 118 -23.49 28.74 13.06
C GLU A 118 -22.55 29.70 13.80
N TYR A 119 -21.68 30.36 13.04
CA TYR A 119 -20.79 31.40 13.53
C TYR A 119 -21.18 32.74 12.92
N GLU A 120 -21.41 33.73 13.78
CA GLU A 120 -21.62 35.10 13.33
C GLU A 120 -20.30 35.70 12.83
N LEU A 121 -20.20 35.97 11.54
CA LEU A 121 -19.13 36.74 10.92
C LEU A 121 -19.63 38.18 10.72
N GLY A 122 -19.62 38.94 11.83
CA GLY A 122 -20.08 40.33 11.83
C GLY A 122 -21.59 40.49 11.61
N HIS A 123 -22.03 41.70 11.24
CA HIS A 123 -23.46 42.06 11.22
C HIS A 123 -24.27 41.49 10.04
N GLN A 124 -23.68 40.80 9.06
CA GLN A 124 -24.38 40.43 7.82
C GLN A 124 -24.07 39.04 7.26
N SER A 125 -23.16 38.25 7.85
CA SER A 125 -22.87 36.89 7.35
C SER A 125 -22.81 35.88 8.49
N CYS A 126 -23.41 34.71 8.27
CA CYS A 126 -23.30 33.56 9.17
C CYS A 126 -22.54 32.45 8.42
N LEU A 127 -21.48 31.94 9.03
CA LEU A 127 -20.79 30.75 8.53
C LEU A 127 -21.39 29.54 9.22
N ARG A 128 -22.05 28.68 8.46
CA ARG A 128 -22.57 27.42 8.96
C ARG A 128 -21.61 26.30 8.63
N VAL A 129 -21.24 25.51 9.63
CA VAL A 129 -20.35 24.35 9.47
C VAL A 129 -21.00 23.09 9.99
N ARG A 130 -20.76 21.96 9.32
CA ARG A 130 -21.18 20.64 9.80
C ARG A 130 -20.08 20.07 10.70
N ARG A 131 -20.34 19.99 11.99
CA ARG A 131 -19.41 19.43 12.99
C ARG A 131 -19.84 18.05 13.43
N ALA A 132 -18.89 17.18 13.74
CA ALA A 132 -19.15 15.85 14.29
C ALA A 132 -18.16 15.49 15.40
N TRP A 133 -18.55 14.62 16.32
CA TRP A 133 -17.63 14.10 17.32
C TRP A 133 -16.59 13.18 16.69
N LYS A 134 -15.36 13.24 17.20
CA LYS A 134 -14.38 12.19 16.94
C LYS A 134 -14.79 10.94 17.71
N GLY A 135 -14.68 9.80 17.06
CA GLY A 135 -14.92 8.49 17.69
C GLY A 135 -14.58 7.33 16.77
N HIS A 136 -13.87 7.62 15.68
CA HIS A 136 -13.53 6.67 14.64
C HIS A 136 -12.02 6.44 14.60
N ASP A 137 -11.61 5.48 13.80
CA ASP A 137 -10.21 5.15 13.55
C ASP A 137 -9.41 6.41 13.15
N PHE A 138 -8.38 6.74 13.94
CA PHE A 138 -7.58 7.95 13.72
C PHE A 138 -6.85 7.97 12.38
N GLN A 139 -6.45 6.81 11.85
CA GLN A 139 -5.82 6.74 10.52
C GLN A 139 -6.82 7.09 9.44
N ILE A 140 -8.07 6.61 9.55
CA ILE A 140 -9.15 6.98 8.64
C ILE A 140 -9.44 8.48 8.73
N MET A 141 -9.52 9.04 9.94
CA MET A 141 -9.71 10.48 10.13
C MET A 141 -8.60 11.30 9.46
N ASN A 142 -7.34 10.87 9.59
CA ASN A 142 -6.22 11.53 8.92
C ASN A 142 -6.37 11.47 7.40
N LEU A 143 -6.72 10.31 6.83
CA LEU A 143 -6.95 10.15 5.39
C LEU A 143 -8.13 11.01 4.89
N LEU A 144 -9.17 11.20 5.69
CA LEU A 144 -10.28 12.11 5.37
C LEU A 144 -9.81 13.58 5.33
N THR A 145 -8.97 14.00 6.28
CA THR A 145 -8.35 15.33 6.28
C THR A 145 -7.40 15.51 5.09
N GLU A 146 -6.54 14.54 4.80
CA GLU A 146 -5.62 14.56 3.65
C GLU A 146 -6.36 14.68 2.31
N ARG A 147 -7.57 14.13 2.20
CA ARG A 147 -8.43 14.26 1.01
C ARG A 147 -9.16 15.61 0.92
N GLY A 148 -9.03 16.45 1.95
CA GLY A 148 -9.72 17.73 2.08
C GLY A 148 -11.21 17.58 2.36
N TRP A 149 -11.64 16.46 2.95
CA TRP A 149 -13.04 16.23 3.34
C TRP A 149 -13.34 16.65 4.78
N LEU A 150 -12.29 16.78 5.60
CA LEU A 150 -12.35 17.37 6.93
C LEU A 150 -11.38 18.55 6.98
N GLU A 151 -11.71 19.56 7.78
CA GLU A 151 -10.80 20.69 8.01
C GLU A 151 -9.54 20.24 8.78
N GLU A 152 -8.39 20.80 8.38
CA GLU A 152 -7.16 20.62 9.13
C GLU A 152 -7.25 21.34 10.48
N GLN A 153 -6.90 20.64 11.55
CA GLN A 153 -6.96 21.18 12.89
C GLN A 153 -5.56 21.52 13.39
N ARG A 154 -5.39 22.73 13.94
CA ARG A 154 -4.12 23.14 14.55
C ARG A 154 -3.70 22.24 15.73
N ASN A 155 -4.66 21.78 16.54
CA ASN A 155 -4.42 20.95 17.73
C ASN A 155 -5.32 19.70 17.76
N PRO A 156 -5.10 18.72 16.84
CA PRO A 156 -6.03 17.62 16.64
C PRO A 156 -6.13 16.66 17.84
N LYS A 157 -5.14 16.65 18.74
CA LYS A 157 -5.15 15.81 19.96
C LYS A 157 -6.02 16.37 21.09
N GLN A 158 -6.30 17.67 21.10
CA GLN A 158 -7.07 18.34 22.15
C GLN A 158 -8.53 18.56 21.75
N ILE A 159 -8.77 18.75 20.45
CA ILE A 159 -10.11 18.98 19.92
C ILE A 159 -10.84 17.66 19.79
N LYS A 160 -12.03 17.56 20.38
CA LYS A 160 -12.85 16.33 20.40
C LYS A 160 -13.77 16.16 19.20
N SER A 161 -13.88 17.17 18.35
CA SER A 161 -14.74 17.19 17.17
C SER A 161 -13.95 17.41 15.89
N VAL A 162 -14.57 17.19 14.74
CA VAL A 162 -14.08 17.55 13.41
C VAL A 162 -15.13 18.37 12.68
N VAL A 163 -14.69 19.15 11.70
CA VAL A 163 -15.56 19.92 10.83
C VAL A 163 -15.46 19.34 9.43
N LEU A 164 -16.60 19.03 8.81
CA LEU A 164 -16.64 18.61 7.42
C LEU A 164 -16.50 19.82 6.52
N THR A 165 -15.65 19.71 5.51
CA THR A 165 -15.56 20.72 4.46
C THR A 165 -16.78 20.63 3.52
N PRO A 166 -17.07 21.66 2.73
CA PRO A 166 -18.03 21.58 1.62
C PRO A 166 -17.87 20.34 0.75
N LYS A 167 -16.63 20.09 0.27
CA LYS A 167 -16.26 18.89 -0.47
C LYS A 167 -16.55 17.60 0.30
N GLY A 168 -16.30 17.57 1.60
CA GLY A 168 -16.61 16.44 2.48
C GLY A 168 -18.10 16.17 2.60
N ILE A 169 -18.91 17.22 2.78
CA ILE A 169 -20.38 17.14 2.81
C ILE A 169 -20.91 16.57 1.50
N LYS A 170 -20.50 17.15 0.37
CA LYS A 170 -20.90 16.69 -0.97
C LYS A 170 -20.57 15.21 -1.19
N GLN A 171 -19.37 14.80 -0.80
CA GLN A 171 -18.94 13.41 -0.91
C GLN A 171 -19.74 12.49 0.02
N ALA A 172 -20.02 12.91 1.26
CA ALA A 172 -20.82 12.13 2.21
C ALA A 172 -22.24 11.89 1.67
N ARG A 173 -22.88 12.93 1.13
CA ARG A 173 -24.21 12.83 0.51
C ARG A 173 -24.20 11.88 -0.69
N HIS A 174 -23.18 11.97 -1.55
CA HIS A 174 -23.02 11.05 -2.67
C HIS A 174 -22.89 9.58 -2.21
N ILE A 175 -22.10 9.32 -1.17
CA ILE A 175 -21.96 7.98 -0.59
C ILE A 175 -23.30 7.48 -0.05
N LEU A 176 -24.02 8.30 0.71
CA LEU A 176 -25.32 7.94 1.27
C LEU A 176 -26.33 7.58 0.17
N LYS A 177 -26.45 8.39 -0.88
CA LYS A 177 -27.32 8.07 -2.04
C LYS A 177 -26.99 6.70 -2.64
N ASN A 178 -25.71 6.38 -2.75
CA ASN A 178 -25.26 5.08 -3.29
C ASN A 178 -25.49 3.90 -2.34
N LEU A 179 -25.59 4.13 -1.02
CA LEU A 179 -25.91 3.09 -0.05
C LEU A 179 -27.39 2.66 -0.11
N ASN A 180 -28.26 3.47 -0.73
CA ASN A 180 -29.67 3.17 -0.98
C ASN A 180 -30.42 2.69 0.28
N LEU A 181 -30.21 3.39 1.40
CA LEU A 181 -30.94 3.14 2.64
C LEU A 181 -32.28 3.88 2.60
N GLU A 182 -33.30 3.28 3.22
CA GLU A 182 -34.61 3.90 3.40
C GLU A 182 -34.50 5.16 4.29
N GLY A 183 -35.21 6.24 3.94
CA GLY A 183 -35.21 7.48 4.71
C GLY A 183 -34.13 8.50 4.32
N ILE A 184 -33.25 8.19 3.35
CA ILE A 184 -32.14 9.08 2.97
C ILE A 184 -32.61 10.38 2.32
N GLU A 185 -33.62 10.32 1.45
CA GLU A 185 -34.12 11.52 0.76
C GLU A 185 -34.87 12.44 1.74
N GLU A 186 -35.66 11.87 2.65
CA GLU A 186 -36.30 12.61 3.74
C GLU A 186 -35.27 13.21 4.71
N PHE A 187 -34.20 12.48 4.98
CA PHE A 187 -33.08 12.99 5.78
C PHE A 187 -32.46 14.21 5.10
N PHE A 188 -32.15 14.17 3.81
CA PHE A 188 -31.60 15.33 3.10
C PHE A 188 -32.54 16.53 3.10
N GLN A 189 -33.84 16.34 2.89
CA GLN A 189 -34.82 17.43 2.91
C GLN A 189 -34.86 18.17 4.27
N THR A 190 -34.48 17.49 5.36
CA THR A 190 -34.38 18.11 6.69
C THR A 190 -33.22 19.10 6.78
N TYR A 191 -32.18 18.94 5.95
CA TYR A 191 -30.95 19.73 5.97
C TYR A 191 -30.72 20.55 4.69
N ASP A 192 -31.52 20.36 3.63
CA ASP A 192 -31.35 21.03 2.32
C ASP A 192 -31.47 22.56 2.39
N ASN A 193 -32.14 23.14 3.40
CA ASN A 193 -32.18 24.60 3.60
C ASN A 193 -30.83 25.22 4.01
N CYS A 194 -29.77 24.42 4.19
CA CYS A 194 -28.51 24.86 4.79
C CYS A 194 -27.29 24.66 3.88
N ASP A 195 -27.43 23.81 2.86
CA ASP A 195 -26.33 23.43 1.96
C ASP A 195 -26.26 24.35 0.71
N ASP A 196 -27.35 25.02 0.33
CA ASP A 196 -27.37 25.98 -0.80
C ASP A 196 -26.39 27.15 -0.60
N LEU A 197 -26.11 27.55 0.64
CA LEU A 197 -25.12 28.57 1.00
C LEU A 197 -23.67 28.12 0.78
N ILE A 198 -23.43 26.81 0.80
CA ILE A 198 -22.08 26.24 0.68
C ILE A 198 -21.62 26.25 -0.78
N ASP A 199 -22.52 25.95 -1.72
CA ASP A 199 -22.23 26.00 -3.16
C ASP A 199 -22.00 27.46 -3.64
N GLU A 200 -22.70 28.44 -3.04
CA GLU A 200 -22.49 29.88 -3.32
C GLU A 200 -21.10 30.36 -2.85
N LEU A 201 -20.67 29.94 -1.65
CA LEU A 201 -19.37 30.33 -1.07
C LEU A 201 -18.16 29.67 -1.79
N GLU A 202 -18.32 28.46 -2.35
CA GLU A 202 -17.27 27.85 -3.18
C GLU A 202 -17.12 28.59 -4.53
N GLN A 203 -18.24 29.01 -5.14
CA GLN A 203 -18.21 29.79 -6.39
C GLN A 203 -17.56 31.17 -6.21
N GLU A 204 -17.81 31.84 -5.08
CA GLU A 204 -17.15 33.12 -4.78
C GLU A 204 -15.65 32.96 -4.55
N LYS A 205 -15.21 31.87 -3.91
CA LYS A 205 -13.77 31.60 -3.68
C LYS A 205 -13.02 31.26 -4.96
N GLU A 206 -13.63 30.52 -5.89
CA GLU A 206 -13.03 30.24 -7.19
C GLU A 206 -12.88 31.53 -8.02
N GLN A 207 -13.88 32.41 -8.01
CA GLN A 207 -13.83 33.71 -8.71
C GLN A 207 -12.75 34.66 -8.16
N LEU A 208 -12.46 34.61 -6.86
CA LEU A 208 -11.42 35.40 -6.21
C LEU A 208 -10.00 34.84 -6.38
N SER A 209 -9.85 33.58 -6.80
CA SER A 209 -8.53 32.96 -7.03
C SER A 209 -8.00 33.11 -8.46
N ASP A 210 -8.87 33.57 -9.38
CA ASP A 210 -8.55 33.81 -10.79
C ASP A 210 -8.26 35.29 -11.12
N GLU A 211 -8.25 36.19 -10.11
CA GLU A 211 -7.78 37.60 -10.18
C GLU A 211 -6.39 37.78 -9.56
#